data_AF-A0A4Y2IAV8-F1
#
_entry.id   AF-A0A4Y2IAV8-F1
#
_cell.length_a   1.000
_cell.length_b   1.000
_cell.length_c   1.000
_cell.angle_alpha   90.00
_cell.angle_beta   90.00
_cell.angle_gamma   90.00
#
_symmetry.space_group_name_H-M   'P 1'
#
loop_
_entity.id
_entity.type
_entity.pdbx_description
1 polymer ?
#
loop_
_entity_poly.entity_id
_entity_poly.type
_entity_poly.pdbx_seq_one_letter_code
_entity_poly.pdbx_strand_id
1 'polypeptide(L)'
;MSSDEVLMVSDAEFASEHESQKVIAAHRITLKRDGNIAPTRHVILKFDTPVLPRKITECYITCDIRSYIRNPVRCSKCQRFGHTKPACRGSSALCACCSESGHEETVCTKPEKCVNFKHNHPSYSMSCPKWKLGKEIQTVKITKKIFIQEARKIVLDRSPKPNYSYTATL
;
A
#
# COMPACT_ATOMS: atom_id res chain seq x y z
N MET A 1 -8.50 27.29 11.15
CA MET A 1 -7.11 26.91 11.40
C MET A 1 -6.30 27.00 10.11
N SER A 2 -5.06 27.46 10.19
CA SER A 2 -4.14 27.51 9.04
C SER A 2 -3.77 26.10 8.56
N SER A 3 -3.34 25.95 7.31
CA SER A 3 -2.83 24.66 6.77
C SER A 3 -1.67 24.08 7.60
N ASP A 4 -0.95 24.92 8.34
CA ASP A 4 0.15 24.52 9.21
C ASP A 4 -0.31 24.11 10.61
N GLU A 5 -1.47 24.58 11.08
CA GLU A 5 -2.05 24.13 12.35
C GLU A 5 -2.54 22.69 12.26
N VAL A 6 -3.08 22.29 11.10
CA VAL A 6 -3.44 20.89 10.81
C VAL A 6 -2.23 19.97 10.96
N LEU A 7 -0.98 20.43 10.83
CA LEU A 7 0.23 19.60 11.01
C LEU A 7 0.58 19.33 12.48
N MET A 8 0.08 20.15 13.39
CA MET A 8 0.44 20.12 14.82
C MET A 8 -0.59 19.36 15.67
N VAL A 9 -1.79 19.09 15.14
CA VAL A 9 -2.83 18.32 15.81
C VAL A 9 -2.51 16.82 15.78
N SER A 10 -2.68 16.16 16.92
CA SER A 10 -2.49 14.71 17.02
C SER A 10 -3.59 13.94 16.26
N ASP A 11 -3.30 12.68 15.91
CA ASP A 11 -4.27 11.82 15.22
C ASP A 11 -5.57 11.62 16.02
N ALA A 12 -5.48 11.61 17.36
CA ALA A 12 -6.63 11.44 18.25
C ALA A 12 -7.48 12.72 18.33
N GLU A 13 -6.84 13.87 18.51
CA GLU A 13 -7.52 15.17 18.50
C GLU A 13 -8.23 15.41 17.17
N PHE A 14 -7.54 15.17 16.04
CA PHE A 14 -8.12 15.35 14.71
C PHE A 14 -9.37 14.47 14.51
N ALA A 15 -9.34 13.22 15.00
CA ALA A 15 -10.50 12.34 14.95
C ALA A 15 -11.67 12.87 15.80
N SER A 16 -11.39 13.39 16.99
CA SER A 16 -12.42 13.94 17.90
C SER A 16 -13.10 15.20 17.34
N GLU A 17 -12.34 16.10 16.72
CA GLU A 17 -12.88 17.31 16.08
C GLU A 17 -13.84 16.99 14.93
N HIS A 18 -13.61 15.85 14.26
CA HIS A 18 -14.38 15.41 13.10
C HIS A 18 -15.39 14.30 13.42
N GLU A 19 -15.66 14.02 14.70
CA GLU A 19 -16.60 12.97 15.12
C GLU A 19 -18.03 13.25 14.61
N SER A 20 -18.44 14.52 14.60
CA SER A 20 -19.72 14.97 14.03
C SER A 20 -19.90 14.59 12.55
N GLN A 21 -18.79 14.45 11.83
CA GLN A 21 -18.72 14.01 10.43
C GLN A 21 -18.49 12.50 10.28
N LYS A 22 -18.73 11.72 11.34
CA LYS A 22 -18.62 10.26 11.40
C LYS A 22 -17.20 9.71 11.26
N VAL A 23 -16.17 10.51 11.58
CA VAL A 23 -14.79 10.03 11.69
C VAL A 23 -14.61 9.30 13.03
N ILE A 24 -14.07 8.08 13.01
CA ILE A 24 -13.80 7.27 14.21
C ILE A 24 -12.31 7.03 14.47
N ALA A 25 -11.46 7.28 13.47
CA ALA A 25 -10.03 7.27 13.63
C ALA A 25 -9.39 8.10 12.53
N ALA A 26 -8.29 8.76 12.86
CA ALA A 26 -7.41 9.41 11.91
C ALA A 26 -6.00 8.79 12.01
N HIS A 27 -5.27 8.83 10.91
CA HIS A 27 -3.87 8.43 10.89
C HIS A 27 -3.08 9.30 9.91
N ARG A 28 -2.18 10.13 10.43
CA ARG A 28 -1.33 10.97 9.60
C ARG A 28 -0.23 10.15 8.93
N ILE A 29 -0.11 10.31 7.63
CA ILE A 29 1.00 9.70 6.88
C ILE A 29 2.27 10.47 7.23
N THR A 30 3.30 9.74 7.65
CA THR A 30 4.63 10.28 7.91
C THR A 30 5.60 9.84 6.82
N LEU A 31 6.62 10.66 6.56
CA LEU A 31 7.72 10.35 5.66
C LEU A 31 9.01 10.30 6.45
N LYS A 32 9.83 9.28 6.19
CA LYS A 32 11.20 9.23 6.69
C LYS A 32 12.11 9.89 5.66
N ARG A 33 12.78 10.99 6.03
CA ARG A 33 13.80 11.68 5.23
C ARG A 33 15.05 11.83 6.10
N ASP A 34 16.19 11.36 5.60
CA ASP A 34 17.50 11.51 6.27
C ASP A 34 17.51 11.09 7.74
N GLY A 35 16.83 9.99 8.06
CA GLY A 35 16.72 9.47 9.43
C GLY A 35 15.59 10.11 10.26
N ASN A 36 15.10 11.29 9.88
CA ASN A 36 14.03 12.01 10.57
C ASN A 36 12.65 11.61 10.05
N ILE A 37 11.68 11.51 10.96
CA ILE A 37 10.27 11.24 10.64
C ILE A 37 9.55 12.58 10.59
N ALA A 38 9.14 13.00 9.40
CA ALA A 38 8.39 14.23 9.20
C ALA A 38 6.91 13.94 8.94
N PRO A 39 5.97 14.64 9.59
CA PRO A 39 4.56 14.54 9.28
C PRO A 39 4.26 15.09 7.89
N THR A 40 3.28 14.50 7.19
CA THR A 40 2.74 15.06 5.95
C THR A 40 1.39 15.72 6.17
N ARG A 41 0.92 16.47 5.16
CA ARG A 41 -0.43 17.04 5.09
C ARG A 41 -1.51 15.99 4.79
N HIS A 42 -1.15 14.72 4.58
CA HIS A 42 -2.10 13.67 4.24
C HIS A 42 -2.51 12.88 5.48
N VAL A 43 -3.82 12.84 5.71
CA VAL A 43 -4.43 12.08 6.82
C VAL A 43 -5.33 11.00 6.24
N ILE A 44 -5.20 9.77 6.77
CA ILE A 44 -6.09 8.65 6.46
C ILE A 44 -7.20 8.66 7.49
N LEU A 45 -8.43 8.81 7.04
CA LEU A 45 -9.61 8.81 7.91
C LEU A 45 -10.34 7.47 7.82
N LYS A 46 -10.80 7.00 8.97
CA LYS A 46 -11.72 5.87 9.09
C LYS A 46 -13.09 6.43 9.45
N PHE A 47 -14.09 6.13 8.62
CA PHE A 47 -15.46 6.56 8.84
C PHE A 47 -16.31 5.40 9.36
N ASP A 48 -17.26 5.71 10.24
CA ASP A 48 -18.32 4.78 10.64
C ASP A 48 -19.54 4.90 9.72
N THR A 49 -19.30 4.65 8.43
CA THR A 49 -20.34 4.70 7.39
C THR A 49 -20.12 3.58 6.37
N PRO A 50 -21.19 2.98 5.82
CA PRO A 50 -21.08 1.93 4.81
C PRO A 50 -20.65 2.48 3.43
N VAL A 51 -20.84 3.77 3.21
CA VAL A 51 -20.48 4.48 1.98
C VAL A 51 -19.52 5.61 2.33
N LEU A 52 -18.36 5.60 1.69
CA LEU A 52 -17.35 6.65 1.87
C LEU A 52 -17.95 8.02 1.50
N PRO A 53 -17.94 9.00 2.42
CA PRO A 53 -18.36 10.37 2.09
C PRO A 53 -17.48 10.95 0.98
N ARG A 54 -18.03 11.86 0.17
CA ARG A 54 -17.28 12.51 -0.92
C ARG A 54 -16.42 13.66 -0.43
N LYS A 55 -16.83 14.31 0.66
CA LYS A 55 -16.25 15.55 1.17
C LYS A 55 -16.20 15.54 2.69
N ILE A 56 -15.23 16.23 3.25
CA ILE A 56 -15.13 16.58 4.67
C ILE A 56 -14.90 18.07 4.79
N THR A 57 -15.54 18.71 5.74
CA THR A 57 -15.32 20.13 6.02
C THR A 57 -14.37 20.24 7.21
N GLU A 58 -13.27 20.94 7.01
CA GLU A 58 -12.31 21.24 8.05
C GLU A 58 -12.04 22.75 8.03
N CYS A 59 -12.19 23.43 9.17
CA CYS A 59 -11.91 24.86 9.28
C CYS A 59 -12.52 25.75 8.18
N TYR A 60 -13.80 25.53 7.84
CA TYR A 60 -14.53 26.20 6.75
C TYR A 60 -14.03 25.88 5.33
N ILE A 61 -13.08 24.96 5.17
CA ILE A 61 -12.58 24.46 3.89
C ILE A 61 -13.19 23.10 3.63
N THR A 62 -13.72 22.87 2.43
CA THR A 62 -14.22 21.56 2.03
C THR A 62 -13.16 20.80 1.24
N CYS A 63 -12.78 19.63 1.72
CA CYS A 63 -11.79 18.74 1.11
C CYS A 63 -12.46 17.52 0.48
N ASP A 64 -12.06 17.17 -0.74
CA ASP A 64 -12.51 15.93 -1.37
C ASP A 64 -11.85 14.70 -0.73
N ILE A 65 -12.66 13.69 -0.47
CA ILE A 65 -12.21 12.41 0.07
C ILE A 65 -11.97 11.43 -1.08
N ARG A 66 -10.83 10.73 -1.00
CA ARG A 66 -10.50 9.61 -1.89
C ARG A 66 -10.30 8.32 -1.10
N SER A 67 -10.67 7.20 -1.70
CA SER A 67 -10.41 5.88 -1.10
C SER A 67 -8.92 5.63 -0.92
N TYR A 68 -8.53 5.18 0.27
CA TYR A 68 -7.14 4.88 0.57
C TYR A 68 -6.75 3.47 0.09
N ILE A 69 -5.96 3.39 -0.98
CA ILE A 69 -5.46 2.12 -1.53
C ILE A 69 -4.06 1.82 -0.97
N ARG A 70 -3.98 0.91 0.00
CA ARG A 70 -2.70 0.46 0.57
C ARG A 70 -1.78 -0.14 -0.49
N ASN A 71 -0.47 0.07 -0.30
CA ASN A 71 0.55 -0.62 -1.08
C ASN A 71 0.59 -2.12 -0.72
N PRO A 72 0.99 -3.00 -1.65
CA PRO A 72 1.22 -4.40 -1.35
C PRO A 72 2.18 -4.55 -0.16
N VAL A 73 1.79 -5.34 0.82
CA VAL A 73 2.62 -5.60 2.01
C VAL A 73 3.85 -6.39 1.56
N ARG A 74 5.04 -5.87 1.85
CA ARG A 74 6.33 -6.55 1.63
C ARG A 74 6.88 -6.98 2.98
N CYS A 75 7.25 -8.25 3.09
CA CYS A 75 7.91 -8.76 4.28
C CYS A 75 9.34 -8.20 4.35
N SER A 76 9.69 -7.48 5.42
CA SER A 76 11.05 -6.93 5.58
C SER A 76 12.11 -7.99 5.89
N LYS A 77 11.73 -9.24 6.21
CA LYS A 77 12.66 -10.37 6.39
C LYS A 77 12.96 -11.07 5.06
N CYS A 78 11.94 -11.61 4.38
CA CYS A 78 12.13 -12.43 3.19
C CYS A 78 11.87 -11.71 1.86
N GLN A 79 11.53 -10.42 1.89
CA GLN A 79 11.28 -9.56 0.72
C GLN A 79 10.10 -9.97 -0.18
N ARG A 80 9.38 -11.05 0.16
CA ARG A 80 8.19 -11.50 -0.57
C ARG A 80 6.96 -10.65 -0.24
N PHE A 81 6.08 -10.48 -1.22
CA PHE A 81 4.80 -9.79 -1.00
C PHE A 81 3.76 -10.69 -0.31
N GLY A 82 2.83 -10.07 0.42
CA GLY A 82 1.61 -10.70 0.94
C GLY A 82 1.58 -10.97 2.45
N HIS A 83 2.68 -10.75 3.17
CA HIS A 83 2.73 -10.93 4.62
C HIS A 83 3.71 -9.96 5.30
N THR A 84 3.50 -9.72 6.59
CA THR A 84 4.38 -8.89 7.44
C THR A 84 5.49 -9.73 8.05
N LYS A 85 6.51 -9.08 8.63
CA LYS A 85 7.65 -9.74 9.29
C LYS A 85 7.22 -10.77 10.38
N PRO A 86 6.24 -10.47 11.27
CA PRO A 86 5.81 -11.44 12.29
C PRO A 86 5.15 -12.70 11.72
N ALA A 87 4.47 -12.59 10.57
CA ALA A 87 3.84 -13.73 9.89
C ALA A 87 4.81 -14.48 8.97
N CYS A 88 6.09 -14.11 8.93
CA CYS A 88 7.07 -14.68 8.03
C CYS A 88 7.52 -16.06 8.51
N ARG A 89 7.35 -17.06 7.66
CA ARG A 89 7.87 -18.43 7.86
C ARG A 89 9.25 -18.66 7.22
N GLY A 90 9.87 -17.63 6.65
CA GLY A 90 11.19 -17.73 6.04
C GLY A 90 12.27 -17.86 7.10
N SER A 91 13.23 -18.76 6.90
CA SER A 91 14.32 -19.02 7.85
C SER A 91 15.33 -17.88 7.89
N SER A 92 15.81 -17.43 6.73
CA SER A 92 16.84 -16.38 6.61
C SER A 92 16.25 -15.00 6.24
N ALA A 93 16.98 -13.94 6.59
CA ALA A 93 16.76 -12.61 6.07
C ALA A 93 17.40 -12.50 4.67
N LEU A 94 16.67 -11.93 3.72
CA LEU A 94 17.13 -11.68 2.36
C LEU A 94 17.37 -10.18 2.15
N CYS A 95 18.45 -9.86 1.46
CA CYS A 95 18.77 -8.52 1.02
C CYS A 95 17.68 -7.99 0.06
N ALA A 96 17.22 -6.76 0.28
CA ALA A 96 16.17 -6.17 -0.57
C ALA A 96 16.68 -5.83 -1.99
N CYS A 97 17.99 -5.60 -2.14
CA CYS A 97 18.63 -5.29 -3.41
C CYS A 97 18.85 -6.55 -4.27
N CYS A 98 19.55 -7.58 -3.77
CA CYS A 98 19.95 -8.76 -4.55
C CYS A 98 19.23 -10.07 -4.20
N SER A 99 18.34 -10.07 -3.19
CA SER A 99 17.58 -11.24 -2.73
C SER A 99 18.41 -12.41 -2.17
N GLU A 100 19.69 -12.20 -1.88
CA GLU A 100 20.54 -13.18 -1.22
C GLU A 100 20.59 -12.98 0.30
N SER A 101 20.94 -14.03 1.03
CA SER A 101 21.12 -13.98 2.49
C SER A 101 22.55 -13.62 2.88
N GLY A 102 22.74 -13.21 4.14
CA GLY A 102 24.07 -13.05 4.75
C GLY A 102 24.63 -11.62 4.75
N HIS A 103 23.85 -10.63 4.31
CA HIS A 103 24.22 -9.22 4.41
C HIS A 103 22.98 -8.30 4.45
N GLU A 104 23.18 -7.06 4.86
CA GLU A 104 22.17 -6.00 4.83
C GLU A 104 22.18 -5.23 3.51
N GLU A 105 21.05 -4.56 3.20
CA GLU A 105 20.89 -3.77 1.98
C GLU A 105 21.92 -2.65 1.83
N THR A 106 22.31 -2.01 2.95
CA THR A 106 23.20 -0.85 3.00
C THR A 106 24.62 -1.15 2.53
N VAL A 107 25.06 -2.40 2.58
CA VAL A 107 26.41 -2.86 2.20
C VAL A 107 26.39 -3.73 0.95
N CYS A 108 25.25 -3.83 0.26
CA CYS A 108 25.09 -4.69 -0.90
C CYS A 108 25.78 -4.13 -2.15
N THR A 109 26.78 -4.83 -2.66
CA THR A 109 27.48 -4.53 -3.92
C THR A 109 27.03 -5.41 -5.09
N LYS A 110 26.13 -6.37 -4.84
CA LYS A 110 25.67 -7.34 -5.84
C LYS A 110 24.65 -6.72 -6.80
N PRO A 111 24.54 -7.23 -8.04
CA PRO A 111 23.54 -6.75 -8.98
C PRO A 111 22.13 -6.91 -8.41
N GLU A 112 21.27 -5.95 -8.75
CA GLU A 112 19.88 -5.93 -8.30
C GLU A 112 19.13 -7.16 -8.82
N LYS A 113 18.40 -7.83 -7.94
CA LYS A 113 17.62 -9.00 -8.28
C LYS A 113 16.42 -9.10 -7.36
N CYS A 114 15.23 -9.16 -7.94
CA CYS A 114 13.98 -9.24 -7.19
C CYS A 114 13.60 -10.68 -6.84
N VAL A 115 13.26 -10.96 -5.58
CA VAL A 115 12.81 -12.31 -5.15
C VAL A 115 11.46 -12.71 -5.75
N ASN A 116 10.61 -11.72 -6.07
CA ASN A 116 9.22 -11.93 -6.50
C ASN A 116 9.09 -12.17 -8.02
N PHE A 117 9.95 -11.54 -8.83
CA PHE A 117 9.90 -11.63 -10.29
C PHE A 117 11.20 -12.15 -10.92
N LYS A 118 12.31 -12.20 -10.17
CA LYS A 118 13.63 -12.69 -10.60
C LYS A 118 14.29 -11.89 -11.74
N HIS A 119 13.92 -10.61 -11.89
CA HIS A 119 14.53 -9.67 -12.84
C HIS A 119 15.44 -8.64 -12.16
N ASN A 120 16.16 -7.88 -12.99
CA ASN A 120 17.11 -6.82 -12.64
C ASN A 120 16.40 -5.57 -12.12
N HIS A 121 15.91 -5.64 -10.90
CA HIS A 121 15.44 -4.51 -10.10
C HIS A 121 15.37 -4.94 -8.63
N PRO A 122 15.40 -4.02 -7.66
CA PRO A 122 15.32 -4.39 -6.25
C PRO A 122 13.90 -4.86 -5.89
N SER A 123 13.79 -5.57 -4.77
CA SER A 123 12.51 -6.13 -4.29
C SER A 123 11.52 -5.07 -3.82
N TYR A 124 11.96 -3.85 -3.52
CA TYR A 124 11.11 -2.71 -3.16
C TYR A 124 10.63 -1.90 -4.37
N SER A 125 11.07 -2.20 -5.59
CA SER A 125 10.70 -1.44 -6.77
C SER A 125 9.20 -1.50 -7.07
N MET A 126 8.60 -0.34 -7.32
CA MET A 126 7.21 -0.20 -7.77
C MET A 126 7.02 -0.61 -9.25
N SER A 127 8.12 -0.73 -10.02
CA SER A 127 8.05 -1.22 -11.40
C SER A 127 7.82 -2.74 -11.49
N CYS A 128 8.03 -3.46 -10.38
CA CYS A 128 7.88 -4.91 -10.29
C CYS A 128 6.47 -5.38 -10.72
N PRO A 129 6.33 -6.32 -11.68
CA PRO A 129 5.03 -6.82 -12.11
C PRO A 129 4.20 -7.43 -10.98
N LYS A 130 4.84 -8.14 -10.03
CA LYS A 130 4.15 -8.67 -8.84
C LYS A 130 3.65 -7.56 -7.91
N TRP A 131 4.37 -6.44 -7.82
CA TRP A 131 3.93 -5.26 -7.07
C TRP A 131 2.71 -4.63 -7.75
N LYS A 132 2.78 -4.40 -9.07
CA LYS A 132 1.67 -3.84 -9.86
C LYS A 132 0.41 -4.69 -9.75
N LEU A 133 0.55 -6.01 -9.90
CA LEU A 133 -0.54 -6.97 -9.70
C LEU A 133 -1.15 -6.86 -8.29
N GLY A 134 -0.31 -6.82 -7.25
CA GLY A 134 -0.78 -6.65 -5.87
C GLY A 134 -1.51 -5.33 -5.66
N LYS A 135 -1.04 -4.24 -6.28
CA LYS A 135 -1.65 -2.91 -6.18
C LYS A 135 -3.01 -2.88 -6.88
N GLU A 136 -3.12 -3.53 -8.04
CA GLU A 136 -4.38 -3.65 -8.76
C GLU A 136 -5.41 -4.48 -7.97
N ILE A 137 -5.00 -5.60 -7.39
CA ILE A 137 -5.87 -6.42 -6.53
C ILE A 137 -6.42 -5.59 -5.37
N GLN A 138 -5.58 -4.80 -4.69
CA GLN A 138 -6.04 -3.93 -3.60
C GLN A 138 -6.98 -2.83 -4.11
N THR A 139 -6.70 -2.30 -5.29
CA THR A 139 -7.56 -1.29 -5.95
C THR A 139 -8.94 -1.88 -6.18
N VAL A 140 -9.04 -3.02 -6.88
CA VAL A 140 -10.32 -3.70 -7.18
C VAL A 140 -11.07 -4.06 -5.90
N LYS A 141 -10.36 -4.58 -4.89
CA LYS A 141 -10.95 -4.89 -3.58
C LYS A 141 -11.67 -3.68 -2.98
N ILE A 142 -11.01 -2.53 -2.98
CA ILE A 142 -11.50 -1.31 -2.34
C ILE A 142 -12.58 -0.64 -3.19
N THR A 143 -12.36 -0.51 -4.51
CA THR A 143 -13.31 0.17 -5.40
C THR A 143 -14.61 -0.62 -5.58
N LYS A 144 -14.53 -1.95 -5.61
CA LYS A 144 -15.72 -2.82 -5.71
C LYS A 144 -16.31 -3.25 -4.38
N LYS A 145 -15.64 -2.96 -3.25
CA LYS A 145 -16.05 -3.38 -1.89
C LYS A 145 -16.27 -4.90 -1.76
N ILE A 146 -15.33 -5.69 -2.29
CA ILE A 146 -15.40 -7.16 -2.30
C ILE A 146 -14.29 -7.80 -1.48
N PHE A 147 -14.37 -9.11 -1.25
CA PHE A 147 -13.30 -9.83 -0.57
C PHE A 147 -12.03 -9.89 -1.42
N ILE A 148 -10.87 -10.02 -0.76
CA ILE A 148 -9.57 -10.04 -1.46
C ILE A 148 -9.43 -11.24 -2.40
N GLN A 149 -10.07 -12.37 -2.09
CA GLN A 149 -10.06 -13.57 -2.93
C GLN A 149 -10.81 -13.32 -4.24
N GLU A 150 -11.97 -12.66 -4.19
CA GLU A 150 -12.76 -12.30 -5.36
C GLU A 150 -12.03 -11.25 -6.22
N ALA A 151 -11.44 -10.24 -5.59
CA ALA A 151 -10.62 -9.25 -6.29
C ALA A 151 -9.43 -9.88 -7.02
N ARG A 152 -8.77 -10.88 -6.41
CA ARG A 152 -7.71 -11.67 -7.05
C ARG A 152 -8.22 -12.38 -8.29
N LYS A 153 -9.36 -13.07 -8.19
CA LYS A 153 -9.96 -13.79 -9.31
C LYS A 153 -10.23 -12.84 -10.47
N ILE A 154 -10.89 -11.70 -10.21
CA ILE A 154 -11.21 -10.69 -11.24
C ILE A 154 -9.95 -10.18 -11.96
N VAL A 155 -8.89 -9.85 -11.23
CA VAL A 155 -7.66 -9.31 -11.84
C VAL A 155 -6.92 -10.37 -12.64
N LEU A 156 -6.85 -11.60 -12.14
CA LEU A 156 -6.20 -12.71 -12.83
C LEU A 156 -6.97 -13.16 -14.08
N ASP A 157 -8.30 -13.15 -14.05
CA ASP A 157 -9.13 -13.55 -15.20
C ASP A 157 -9.05 -12.53 -16.36
N ARG A 158 -8.72 -11.26 -16.08
CA ARG A 158 -8.46 -10.23 -17.11
C ARG A 158 -7.11 -10.37 -17.79
N SER A 159 -6.16 -11.02 -17.11
CA SER A 159 -4.82 -11.21 -17.65
C SER A 159 -4.87 -12.40 -18.62
N PRO A 160 -4.50 -12.23 -19.89
CA PRO A 160 -4.49 -13.33 -20.84
C PRO A 160 -3.59 -14.44 -20.29
N LYS A 161 -4.14 -15.66 -20.20
CA LYS A 161 -3.36 -16.82 -19.80
C LYS A 161 -2.32 -17.07 -20.90
N PRO A 162 -1.01 -17.03 -20.61
CA PRO A 162 -0.04 -17.47 -21.60
C PRO A 162 -0.38 -18.93 -21.94
N ASN A 163 -0.59 -19.21 -23.23
CA ASN A 163 -0.91 -20.52 -23.84
C ASN A 163 -2.39 -20.86 -24.12
N TYR A 164 -3.33 -19.91 -24.09
CA TYR A 164 -4.66 -20.13 -24.66
C TYR A 164 -4.84 -19.28 -25.92
N SER A 165 -4.58 -19.87 -27.11
CA SER A 165 -5.06 -19.32 -28.37
C SER A 165 -6.56 -19.64 -28.49
N TYR A 166 -7.40 -18.62 -28.49
CA TYR A 166 -8.80 -18.78 -28.84
C TYR A 166 -8.87 -19.00 -30.36
N THR A 167 -9.00 -20.25 -30.80
CA THR A 167 -9.45 -20.52 -32.16
C THR A 167 -10.91 -20.10 -32.25
N ALA A 168 -11.18 -18.98 -32.91
CA ALA A 168 -12.53 -18.62 -33.31
C ALA A 168 -13.05 -19.69 -34.28
N THR A 169 -14.09 -20.41 -33.88
CA THR A 169 -14.82 -21.30 -34.79
C THR A 169 -15.68 -20.41 -35.68
N LEU A 170 -15.44 -20.49 -37.00
CA LEU A 170 -16.30 -19.89 -38.03
C LEU A 170 -17.63 -20.65 -38.12
#